data_AF-A0A0G2FB92-F1
#
_entry.id   AF-A0A0G2FB92-F1
#
_cell.length_a   1.000
_cell.length_b   1.000
_cell.length_c   1.000
_cell.angle_alpha   90.00
_cell.angle_beta   90.00
_cell.angle_gamma   90.00
#
_symmetry.space_group_name_H-M   'P 1'
#
loop_
_entity.id
_entity.type
_entity.pdbx_description
1 polymer ?
#
loop_
_entity_poly.entity_id
_entity_poly.type
_entity_poly.pdbx_seq_one_letter_code
_entity_poly.pdbx_strand_id
1 'polypeptide(L)'
;MIAGFTFPLGLVLIILTNMELVTSNMFVMPFTLFQRRITLFDVMKNWVLGYIGNLAGALFVAGFLAWWTNTLSSTSETAYAVIQAEGRVNVQWSANLLRGIGCNWFVALALFLSLGSVEFVSKIYCIWIPIWAFVILGYQHSIANFFQVPLGMFYGTNFGVGKFVYQSTIPVTLGNIVGGMVFGAMVFWYLYGRHEESREKEKSLGSDREDDHATMEMEAVCQKLFEATSLPR
;
A
#
# COMPACT_ATOMS: atom_id res chain seq x y z
N MET A 1 -18.64 -12.35 12.28
CA MET A 1 -18.66 -12.69 10.84
C MET A 1 -19.24 -11.58 9.98
N ILE A 2 -20.44 -11.06 10.28
CA ILE A 2 -21.07 -9.97 9.49
C ILE A 2 -20.16 -8.74 9.38
N ALA A 3 -19.60 -8.25 10.49
CA ALA A 3 -18.65 -7.13 10.48
C ALA A 3 -17.40 -7.40 9.62
N GLY A 4 -16.96 -8.67 9.53
CA GLY A 4 -15.84 -9.04 8.67
C GLY A 4 -16.21 -9.06 7.19
N PHE A 5 -17.45 -9.45 6.87
CA PHE A 5 -17.95 -9.45 5.50
C PHE A 5 -18.15 -8.03 4.96
N THR A 6 -18.52 -7.05 5.79
CA THR A 6 -18.72 -5.65 5.37
C THR A 6 -17.45 -4.80 5.40
N PHE A 7 -16.40 -5.24 6.11
CA PHE A 7 -15.12 -4.54 6.22
C PHE A 7 -14.42 -4.19 4.89
N PRO A 8 -14.45 -5.04 3.83
CA PRO A 8 -13.77 -4.75 2.57
C PRO A 8 -14.23 -3.47 1.86
N LEU A 9 -15.40 -2.94 2.20
CA LEU A 9 -15.96 -1.72 1.61
C LEU A 9 -14.96 -0.55 1.61
N GLY A 10 -14.16 -0.40 2.67
CA GLY A 10 -13.18 0.68 2.76
C GLY A 10 -12.12 0.62 1.64
N LEU A 11 -11.51 -0.54 1.42
CA LEU A 11 -10.50 -0.70 0.37
C LEU A 11 -11.13 -0.63 -1.03
N VAL A 12 -12.35 -1.17 -1.20
CA VAL A 12 -13.10 -1.03 -2.46
C VAL A 12 -13.26 0.44 -2.84
N LEU A 13 -13.75 1.28 -1.90
CA LEU A 13 -13.93 2.71 -2.17
C LEU A 13 -12.62 3.39 -2.51
N ILE A 14 -11.55 3.12 -1.76
CA ILE A 14 -10.22 3.70 -2.01
C ILE A 14 -9.73 3.38 -3.42
N ILE A 15 -9.81 2.12 -3.85
CA ILE A 15 -9.35 1.70 -5.18
C ILE A 15 -10.23 2.27 -6.29
N LEU A 16 -11.55 2.30 -6.12
CA LEU A 16 -12.47 2.81 -7.15
C LEU A 16 -12.43 4.34 -7.27
N THR A 17 -12.05 5.05 -6.21
CA THR A 17 -11.92 6.52 -6.19
C THR A 17 -10.50 7.01 -6.43
N ASN A 18 -9.53 6.11 -6.66
CA ASN A 18 -8.11 6.42 -6.79
C ASN A 18 -7.55 7.24 -5.61
N MET A 19 -8.00 6.93 -4.40
CA MET A 19 -7.49 7.54 -3.18
C MET A 19 -6.30 6.76 -2.63
N GLU A 20 -5.58 7.39 -1.70
CA GLU A 20 -4.31 6.88 -1.16
C GLU A 20 -4.49 6.16 0.18
N LEU A 21 -3.96 4.93 0.27
CA LEU A 21 -3.90 4.15 1.50
C LEU A 21 -2.48 3.69 1.75
N VAL A 22 -1.91 4.07 2.90
CA VAL A 22 -0.50 3.83 3.18
C VAL A 22 -0.14 2.33 3.22
N THR A 23 -1.04 1.48 3.71
CA THR A 23 -0.81 0.02 3.78
C THR A 23 -0.76 -0.63 2.39
N SER A 24 -1.57 -0.14 1.45
CA SER A 24 -1.46 -0.46 0.02
C SER A 24 -0.12 0.01 -0.56
N ASN A 25 0.33 1.21 -0.18
CA ASN A 25 1.62 1.75 -0.64
C ASN A 25 2.83 1.04 -0.04
N MET A 26 2.67 0.34 1.09
CA MET A 26 3.69 -0.57 1.61
C MET A 26 3.94 -1.78 0.71
N PHE A 27 3.07 -2.03 -0.28
CA PHE A 27 3.29 -2.98 -1.37
C PHE A 27 3.79 -2.28 -2.64
N VAL A 28 3.04 -1.29 -3.14
CA VAL A 28 3.30 -0.69 -4.47
C VAL A 28 4.66 0.02 -4.51
N MET A 29 4.97 0.82 -3.48
CA MET A 29 6.19 1.63 -3.48
C MET A 29 7.46 0.77 -3.36
N PRO A 30 7.53 -0.27 -2.50
CA PRO A 30 8.68 -1.17 -2.54
C PRO A 30 8.79 -1.95 -3.85
N PHE A 31 7.68 -2.33 -4.48
CA PHE A 31 7.73 -3.02 -5.78
C PHE A 31 8.38 -2.13 -6.85
N THR A 32 7.99 -0.85 -6.93
CA THR A 32 8.58 0.11 -7.87
C THR A 32 10.01 0.53 -7.50
N LEU A 33 10.34 0.55 -6.20
CA LEU A 33 11.70 0.74 -5.71
C LEU A 33 12.61 -0.42 -6.17
N PHE A 34 12.14 -1.67 -6.11
CA PHE A 34 12.92 -2.82 -6.57
C PHE A 34 13.16 -2.78 -8.08
N GLN A 35 12.23 -2.21 -8.85
CA GLN A 35 12.42 -1.86 -10.27
C GLN A 35 13.35 -0.67 -10.51
N ARG A 36 13.90 -0.05 -9.45
CA ARG A 36 14.79 1.13 -9.51
C ARG A 36 14.17 2.36 -10.17
N ARG A 37 12.84 2.48 -10.16
CA ARG A 37 12.13 3.64 -10.75
C ARG A 37 11.97 4.81 -9.79
N ILE A 38 12.09 4.56 -8.49
CA ILE A 38 11.96 5.58 -7.43
C ILE A 38 13.07 5.40 -6.40
N THR A 39 13.27 6.40 -5.54
CA THR A 39 14.25 6.35 -4.46
C THR A 39 13.62 5.91 -3.14
N LEU A 40 14.45 5.45 -2.19
CA LEU A 40 13.98 5.14 -0.83
C LEU A 40 13.39 6.37 -0.13
N PHE A 41 13.88 7.57 -0.47
CA PHE A 41 13.33 8.83 0.07
C PHE A 41 11.88 9.04 -0.38
N ASP A 42 11.56 8.73 -1.64
CA ASP A 42 10.19 8.84 -2.17
C ASP A 42 9.24 7.88 -1.44
N VAL A 43 9.70 6.65 -1.18
CA VAL A 43 8.94 5.65 -0.39
C VAL A 43 8.65 6.20 1.01
N MET A 44 9.67 6.67 1.72
CA MET A 44 9.50 7.16 3.09
C MET A 44 8.63 8.42 3.15
N LYS A 45 8.80 9.35 2.21
CA LYS A 45 7.97 10.56 2.11
C LYS A 45 6.51 10.21 1.86
N ASN A 46 6.23 9.30 0.92
CA ASN A 46 4.87 8.84 0.64
C ASN A 46 4.26 8.19 1.89
N TRP A 47 5.00 7.30 2.55
CA TRP A 47 4.49 6.60 3.72
C TRP A 47 4.17 7.54 4.87
N VAL A 48 5.06 8.49 5.19
CA VAL A 48 4.81 9.45 6.28
C VAL A 48 3.59 10.32 5.98
N LEU A 49 3.49 10.89 4.78
CA LEU A 49 2.37 11.75 4.40
C LEU A 49 1.04 10.98 4.37
N GLY A 50 1.04 9.79 3.77
CA GLY A 50 -0.13 8.93 3.70
C GLY A 50 -0.58 8.48 5.09
N TYR A 51 0.34 8.12 5.97
CA TYR A 51 0.03 7.69 7.33
C TYR A 51 -0.61 8.81 8.16
N ILE A 52 -0.10 10.05 8.06
CA ILE A 52 -0.69 11.22 8.72
C ILE A 52 -2.08 11.51 8.16
N GLY A 53 -2.25 11.51 6.84
CA GLY A 53 -3.56 11.74 6.21
C GLY A 53 -4.58 10.67 6.58
N ASN A 54 -4.18 9.40 6.56
CA ASN A 54 -5.04 8.28 6.96
C ASN A 54 -5.39 8.33 8.45
N LEU A 55 -4.44 8.68 9.33
CA LEU A 55 -4.68 8.89 10.77
C LEU A 55 -5.70 10.01 10.99
N ALA A 56 -5.49 11.17 10.36
CA ALA A 56 -6.38 12.32 10.49
C ALA A 56 -7.81 11.98 10.01
N GLY A 57 -7.94 11.32 8.86
CA GLY A 57 -9.23 10.86 8.36
C GLY A 57 -9.91 9.85 9.28
N ALA A 58 -9.17 8.86 9.79
CA ALA A 58 -9.72 7.85 10.70
C ALA A 58 -10.23 8.47 12.01
N LEU A 59 -9.47 9.41 12.60
CA LEU A 59 -9.87 10.13 13.80
C LEU A 59 -11.05 11.07 13.54
N PHE A 60 -11.11 11.72 12.38
CA PHE A 60 -12.27 12.54 11.98
C PHE A 60 -13.54 11.69 11.93
N VAL A 61 -13.50 10.52 11.29
CA VAL A 61 -14.67 9.62 11.25
C VAL A 61 -15.02 9.09 12.64
N ALA A 62 -14.04 8.66 13.43
CA ALA A 62 -14.29 8.12 14.78
C ALA A 62 -14.87 9.18 15.74
N GLY A 63 -14.28 10.37 15.78
CA GLY A 63 -14.67 11.43 16.70
C GLY A 63 -15.90 12.20 16.23
N PHE A 64 -15.87 12.73 15.01
CA PHE A 64 -16.87 13.68 14.53
C PHE A 64 -18.09 13.00 13.88
N LEU A 65 -17.89 11.94 13.09
CA LEU A 65 -18.99 11.28 12.36
C LEU A 65 -19.59 10.05 13.07
N ALA A 66 -18.93 9.55 14.11
CA ALA A 66 -19.41 8.38 14.86
C ALA A 66 -19.75 8.72 16.31
N TRP A 67 -18.79 9.24 17.08
CA TRP A 67 -19.01 9.53 18.50
C TRP A 67 -19.86 10.79 18.72
N TRP A 68 -19.51 11.92 18.07
CA TRP A 68 -20.22 13.20 18.27
C TRP A 68 -21.69 13.16 17.81
N THR A 69 -21.97 12.41 16.74
CA THR A 69 -23.32 12.20 16.20
C THR A 69 -24.11 11.12 16.96
N ASN A 70 -23.50 10.47 17.95
CA ASN A 70 -24.09 9.35 18.69
C ASN A 70 -24.56 8.21 17.76
N THR A 71 -23.75 7.88 16.75
CA THR A 71 -24.09 6.85 15.74
C THR A 71 -24.24 5.47 16.39
N LEU A 72 -23.49 5.18 17.46
CA LEU A 72 -23.65 3.96 18.26
C LEU A 72 -24.50 4.33 19.48
N SER A 73 -25.81 4.08 19.39
CA SER A 73 -26.79 4.57 20.38
C SER A 73 -27.21 3.51 21.39
N SER A 74 -27.04 2.23 21.06
CA SER A 74 -27.38 1.12 21.95
C SER A 74 -26.19 0.65 22.79
N THR A 75 -26.50 0.06 23.95
CA THR A 75 -25.50 -0.52 24.86
C THR A 75 -24.70 -1.64 24.18
N SER A 76 -25.32 -2.43 23.30
CA SER A 76 -24.65 -3.51 22.58
C SER A 76 -23.65 -2.99 21.54
N GLU A 77 -23.97 -1.91 20.83
CA GLU A 77 -23.07 -1.28 19.85
C GLU A 77 -21.87 -0.64 20.53
N THR A 78 -22.09 0.14 21.58
CA THR A 78 -21.02 0.80 22.34
C THR A 78 -20.11 -0.23 23.03
N ALA A 79 -20.69 -1.27 23.65
CA ALA A 79 -19.92 -2.38 24.20
C ALA A 79 -19.10 -3.13 23.13
N TYR A 80 -19.66 -3.31 21.92
CA TYR A 80 -18.92 -3.91 20.81
C TYR A 80 -17.70 -3.06 20.43
N ALA A 81 -17.83 -1.73 20.35
CA ALA A 81 -16.69 -0.84 20.07
C ALA A 81 -15.58 -0.96 21.12
N VAL A 82 -15.94 -1.03 22.41
CA VAL A 82 -14.99 -1.24 23.51
C VAL A 82 -14.29 -2.60 23.37
N ILE A 83 -15.04 -3.69 23.14
CA ILE A 83 -14.47 -5.04 22.94
C ILE A 83 -13.49 -5.06 21.77
N GLN A 84 -13.82 -4.38 20.66
CA GLN A 84 -12.92 -4.28 19.51
C GLN A 84 -11.61 -3.55 19.86
N ALA A 85 -11.69 -2.46 20.62
CA ALA A 85 -10.51 -1.70 21.04
C ALA A 85 -9.62 -2.50 22.01
N GLU A 86 -10.21 -3.12 23.03
CA GLU A 86 -9.49 -3.98 23.99
C GLU A 86 -8.82 -5.16 23.29
N GLY A 87 -9.49 -5.81 22.33
CA GLY A 87 -8.95 -6.91 21.55
C GLY A 87 -7.81 -6.55 20.59
N ARG A 88 -7.51 -5.26 20.42
CA ARG A 88 -6.39 -4.75 19.61
C ARG A 88 -5.21 -4.30 20.45
N VAL A 89 -5.48 -3.78 21.65
CA VAL A 89 -4.46 -3.21 22.55
C VAL A 89 -3.99 -4.20 23.59
N ASN A 90 -4.87 -5.03 24.16
CA ASN A 90 -4.52 -6.01 25.20
C ASN A 90 -4.13 -7.36 24.59
N VAL A 91 -3.21 -7.31 23.62
CA VAL A 91 -2.65 -8.47 22.96
C VAL A 91 -1.14 -8.43 23.15
N GLN A 92 -0.50 -9.60 23.21
CA GLN A 92 0.95 -9.68 23.28
C GLN A 92 1.58 -8.94 22.10
N TRP A 93 2.59 -8.11 22.37
CA TRP A 93 3.25 -7.26 21.39
C TRP A 93 3.71 -8.01 20.13
N SER A 94 4.36 -9.17 20.30
CA SER A 94 4.80 -10.04 19.21
C SER A 94 3.65 -10.64 18.41
N ALA A 95 2.54 -10.99 19.06
CA ALA A 95 1.35 -11.46 18.37
C ALA A 95 0.71 -10.34 17.53
N ASN A 96 0.71 -9.09 18.02
CA ASN A 96 0.27 -7.93 17.23
C ASN A 96 1.16 -7.66 16.02
N LEU A 97 2.48 -7.83 16.17
CA LEU A 97 3.42 -7.76 15.05
C LEU A 97 3.08 -8.81 13.97
N LEU A 98 2.94 -10.09 14.35
CA LEU A 98 2.60 -11.17 13.42
C LEU A 98 1.23 -10.98 12.76
N ARG A 99 0.23 -10.53 13.53
CA ARG A 99 -1.09 -10.16 13.00
C ARG A 99 -1.01 -9.01 12.01
N GLY A 100 -0.09 -8.07 12.20
CA GLY A 100 0.21 -7.01 11.25
C GLY A 100 0.83 -7.53 9.95
N ILE A 101 1.78 -8.47 10.04
CA ILE A 101 2.39 -9.11 8.86
C ILE A 101 1.32 -9.82 8.03
N GLY A 102 0.53 -10.68 8.67
CA GLY A 102 -0.55 -11.40 8.01
C GLY A 102 -1.56 -10.45 7.37
N CYS A 103 -1.96 -9.39 8.07
CA CYS A 103 -2.90 -8.39 7.51
C CYS A 103 -2.40 -7.83 6.18
N ASN A 104 -1.18 -7.28 6.16
CA ASN A 104 -0.75 -6.54 4.98
C ASN A 104 -0.26 -7.43 3.83
N TRP A 105 0.03 -8.70 4.11
CA TRP A 105 0.15 -9.69 3.05
C TRP A 105 -1.17 -9.86 2.29
N PHE A 106 -2.30 -10.02 2.99
CA PHE A 106 -3.61 -10.12 2.35
C PHE A 106 -4.04 -8.82 1.66
N VAL A 107 -3.70 -7.65 2.21
CA VAL A 107 -3.93 -6.35 1.55
C VAL A 107 -3.12 -6.25 0.25
N ALA A 108 -1.85 -6.66 0.25
CA ALA A 108 -1.03 -6.69 -0.95
C ALA A 108 -1.60 -7.63 -2.02
N LEU A 109 -2.09 -8.81 -1.63
CA LEU A 109 -2.77 -9.74 -2.53
C LEU A 109 -4.05 -9.15 -3.13
N ALA A 110 -4.90 -8.54 -2.31
CA ALA A 110 -6.12 -7.86 -2.77
C ALA A 110 -5.79 -6.77 -3.78
N LEU A 111 -4.76 -5.96 -3.50
CA LEU A 111 -4.33 -4.88 -4.39
C LEU A 111 -3.81 -5.43 -5.71
N PHE A 112 -2.89 -6.41 -5.68
CA PHE A 112 -2.34 -7.03 -6.88
C PHE A 112 -3.44 -7.61 -7.78
N LEU A 113 -4.38 -8.37 -7.22
CA LEU A 113 -5.51 -8.93 -7.97
C LEU A 113 -6.42 -7.84 -8.56
N SER A 114 -6.65 -6.75 -7.82
CA SER A 114 -7.47 -5.63 -8.28
C SER A 114 -6.80 -4.80 -9.40
N LEU A 115 -5.46 -4.73 -9.40
CA LEU A 115 -4.68 -4.08 -10.45
C LEU A 115 -4.70 -4.91 -11.75
N GLY A 116 -4.73 -6.23 -11.64
CA GLY A 116 -4.87 -7.14 -12.80
C GLY A 116 -6.30 -7.26 -13.35
N SER A 117 -7.29 -6.61 -12.73
CA SER A 117 -8.70 -6.68 -13.12
C SER A 117 -9.12 -5.45 -13.94
N VAL A 118 -9.98 -5.64 -14.94
CA VAL A 118 -10.45 -4.56 -15.83
C VAL A 118 -11.77 -3.97 -15.34
N GLU A 119 -12.78 -4.81 -15.10
CA GLU A 119 -14.12 -4.33 -14.71
C GLU A 119 -14.20 -4.00 -13.21
N PHE A 120 -15.04 -3.03 -12.87
CA PHE A 120 -15.28 -2.65 -11.47
C PHE A 120 -15.80 -3.80 -10.61
N VAL A 121 -16.70 -4.63 -11.15
CA VAL A 121 -17.24 -5.79 -10.43
C VAL A 121 -16.13 -6.80 -10.12
N SER A 122 -15.25 -7.08 -11.08
CA SER A 122 -14.09 -7.96 -10.90
C SER A 122 -13.15 -7.43 -9.81
N LYS A 123 -12.85 -6.12 -9.82
CA LYS A 123 -12.04 -5.46 -8.76
C LYS A 123 -12.66 -5.62 -7.38
N ILE A 124 -13.98 -5.45 -7.27
CA ILE A 124 -14.70 -5.62 -6.01
C ILE A 124 -14.48 -7.03 -5.47
N TYR A 125 -14.70 -8.08 -6.26
CA TYR A 125 -14.51 -9.47 -5.80
C TYR A 125 -13.06 -9.79 -5.42
N CYS A 126 -12.09 -9.33 -6.22
CA CYS A 126 -10.67 -9.49 -5.94
C CYS A 126 -10.24 -8.84 -4.62
N ILE A 127 -10.87 -7.73 -4.24
CA ILE A 127 -10.65 -7.08 -2.95
C ILE A 127 -11.43 -7.77 -1.84
N TRP A 128 -12.69 -8.15 -2.09
CA TRP A 128 -13.59 -8.61 -1.05
C TRP A 128 -13.09 -9.86 -0.34
N ILE A 129 -12.66 -10.87 -1.11
CA ILE A 129 -12.30 -12.19 -0.59
C ILE A 129 -11.07 -12.13 0.33
N PRO A 130 -9.91 -11.58 -0.08
CA PRO A 130 -8.73 -11.55 0.78
C PRO A 130 -8.91 -10.65 2.01
N ILE A 131 -9.62 -9.53 1.85
CA ILE A 131 -9.85 -8.60 2.97
C ILE A 131 -10.81 -9.22 3.98
N TRP A 132 -11.87 -9.88 3.53
CA TRP A 132 -12.77 -10.62 4.43
C TRP A 132 -12.01 -11.69 5.21
N ALA A 133 -11.11 -12.43 4.54
CA ALA A 133 -10.31 -13.49 5.16
C ALA A 133 -9.43 -12.97 6.31
N PHE A 134 -8.65 -11.89 6.10
CA PHE A 134 -7.77 -11.42 7.18
C PHE A 134 -8.56 -10.91 8.40
N VAL A 135 -9.73 -10.30 8.16
CA VAL A 135 -10.56 -9.74 9.23
C VAL A 135 -11.15 -10.86 10.10
N ILE A 136 -11.65 -11.94 9.50
CA ILE A 136 -12.16 -13.08 10.27
C ILE A 136 -11.06 -13.85 11.00
N LEU A 137 -9.82 -13.84 10.47
CA LEU A 137 -8.65 -14.40 11.13
C LEU A 137 -8.12 -13.53 12.29
N GLY A 138 -8.67 -12.32 12.47
CA GLY A 138 -8.25 -11.42 13.55
C GLY A 138 -6.89 -10.76 13.32
N TYR A 139 -6.45 -10.65 12.07
CA TYR A 139 -5.27 -9.88 11.71
C TYR A 139 -5.52 -8.38 11.87
N GLN A 140 -4.46 -7.61 12.11
CA GLN A 140 -4.56 -6.20 12.48
C GLN A 140 -4.04 -5.27 11.41
N HIS A 141 -4.83 -4.24 11.11
CA HIS A 141 -4.53 -3.22 10.14
C HIS A 141 -4.28 -1.90 10.84
N SER A 142 -3.08 -1.35 10.70
CA SER A 142 -2.65 -0.11 11.39
C SER A 142 -3.65 1.03 11.22
N ILE A 143 -4.11 1.30 9.99
CA ILE A 143 -5.08 2.37 9.72
C ILE A 143 -6.47 2.08 10.27
N ALA A 144 -6.90 0.81 10.29
CA ALA A 144 -8.21 0.48 10.84
C ALA A 144 -8.22 0.64 12.36
N ASN A 145 -7.08 0.37 13.00
CA ASN A 145 -6.91 0.58 14.44
C ASN A 145 -7.02 2.07 14.82
N PHE A 146 -6.68 3.01 13.92
CA PHE A 146 -6.90 4.44 14.15
C PHE A 146 -8.35 4.89 14.11
N PHE A 147 -9.26 4.05 13.61
CA PHE A 147 -10.69 4.25 13.75
C PHE A 147 -11.24 3.46 14.94
N GLN A 148 -10.99 2.15 14.97
CA GLN A 148 -11.61 1.21 15.90
C GLN A 148 -11.17 1.41 17.35
N VAL A 149 -9.89 1.69 17.59
CA VAL A 149 -9.38 1.86 18.97
C VAL A 149 -9.86 3.19 19.55
N PRO A 150 -9.68 4.35 18.89
CA PRO A 150 -10.22 5.62 19.40
C PRO A 150 -11.73 5.60 19.62
N LEU A 151 -12.49 4.99 18.70
CA LEU A 151 -13.94 4.85 18.88
C LEU A 151 -14.30 4.09 20.16
N GLY A 152 -13.62 2.97 20.44
CA GLY A 152 -13.81 2.24 21.70
C GLY A 152 -13.36 3.05 22.93
N MET A 153 -12.25 3.80 22.82
CA MET A 153 -11.78 4.68 23.90
C MET A 153 -12.83 5.72 24.28
N PHE A 154 -13.54 6.30 23.31
CA PHE A 154 -14.62 7.26 23.58
C PHE A 154 -15.82 6.66 24.33
N TYR A 155 -16.02 5.35 24.24
CA TYR A 155 -17.09 4.62 24.94
C TYR A 155 -16.61 3.91 26.23
N GLY A 156 -15.34 4.06 26.62
CA GLY A 156 -14.85 3.68 27.95
C GLY A 156 -13.97 2.42 27.99
N THR A 157 -12.80 2.44 27.35
CA THR A 157 -11.76 1.42 27.54
C THR A 157 -10.93 1.66 28.80
N ASN A 158 -10.22 0.63 29.27
CA ASN A 158 -9.32 0.71 30.43
C ASN A 158 -7.84 0.83 30.03
N PHE A 159 -7.54 1.70 29.05
CA PHE A 159 -6.17 2.04 28.68
C PHE A 159 -6.06 3.43 28.06
N GLY A 160 -4.89 4.07 28.24
CA GLY A 160 -4.59 5.36 27.64
C GLY A 160 -3.93 5.26 26.25
N VAL A 161 -3.82 6.42 25.58
CA VAL A 161 -3.20 6.57 24.25
C VAL A 161 -1.78 5.99 24.22
N GLY A 162 -0.99 6.17 25.29
CA GLY A 162 0.38 5.63 25.35
C GLY A 162 0.44 4.10 25.21
N LYS A 163 -0.49 3.37 25.86
CA LYS A 163 -0.58 1.91 25.72
C LYS A 163 -1.04 1.52 24.32
N PHE A 164 -2.02 2.24 23.76
CA PHE A 164 -2.46 2.02 22.37
C PHE A 164 -1.30 2.15 21.38
N VAL A 165 -0.51 3.22 21.48
CA VAL A 165 0.63 3.46 20.61
C VAL A 165 1.67 2.35 20.74
N TYR A 166 2.04 1.99 21.98
CA TYR A 166 3.08 1.00 22.23
C TYR A 166 2.67 -0.43 21.88
N GLN A 167 1.48 -0.86 22.29
CA GLN A 167 1.01 -2.24 22.13
C GLN A 167 0.36 -2.53 20.78
N SER A 168 -0.22 -1.53 20.11
CA SER A 168 -0.94 -1.74 18.85
C SER A 168 -0.30 -0.96 17.70
N THR A 169 -0.20 0.37 17.78
CA THR A 169 0.25 1.19 16.63
C THR A 169 1.62 0.79 16.12
N ILE A 170 2.62 0.73 17.00
CA ILE A 170 4.01 0.39 16.62
C ILE A 170 4.11 -1.03 16.05
N PRO A 171 3.76 -2.12 16.79
CA PRO A 171 3.95 -3.48 16.29
C PRO A 171 3.12 -3.76 15.04
N VAL A 172 1.87 -3.28 14.96
CA VAL A 172 1.00 -3.53 13.80
C VAL A 172 1.52 -2.78 12.58
N THR A 173 2.03 -1.56 12.72
CA THR A 173 2.61 -0.81 11.59
C THR A 173 3.88 -1.45 11.08
N LEU A 174 4.79 -1.85 11.97
CA LEU A 174 6.00 -2.61 11.61
C LEU A 174 5.62 -3.92 10.91
N GLY A 175 4.61 -4.62 11.44
CA GLY A 175 4.08 -5.82 10.83
C GLY A 175 3.52 -5.56 9.44
N ASN A 176 2.73 -4.51 9.26
CA ASN A 176 2.18 -4.15 7.96
C ASN A 176 3.29 -3.81 6.95
N ILE A 177 4.33 -3.08 7.35
CA ILE A 177 5.49 -2.79 6.48
C ILE A 177 6.12 -4.10 5.99
N VAL A 178 6.40 -5.03 6.92
CA VAL A 178 7.01 -6.32 6.59
C VAL A 178 6.08 -7.16 5.70
N GLY A 179 4.79 -7.22 6.02
CA GLY A 179 3.78 -7.95 5.24
C GLY A 179 3.66 -7.44 3.80
N GLY A 180 3.59 -6.12 3.63
CA GLY A 180 3.48 -5.49 2.31
C GLY A 180 4.76 -5.58 1.49
N MET A 181 5.92 -5.33 2.13
CA MET A 181 7.21 -5.30 1.44
C MET A 181 7.75 -6.69 1.13
N VAL A 182 7.77 -7.60 2.10
CA VAL A 182 8.42 -8.91 1.95
C VAL A 182 7.47 -9.90 1.28
N PHE A 183 6.28 -10.11 1.85
CA PHE A 183 5.34 -11.11 1.33
C PHE A 183 4.53 -10.61 0.13
N GLY A 184 4.36 -9.30 0.00
CA GLY A 184 3.82 -8.67 -1.20
C GLY A 184 4.91 -8.35 -2.21
N ALA A 185 5.55 -7.20 -2.05
CA ALA A 185 6.33 -6.56 -3.10
C ALA A 185 7.50 -7.42 -3.59
N MET A 186 8.28 -7.98 -2.68
CA MET A 186 9.46 -8.78 -3.01
C MET A 186 9.09 -10.08 -3.75
N VAL A 187 8.06 -10.78 -3.30
CA VAL A 187 7.57 -12.01 -3.95
C VAL A 187 7.08 -11.71 -5.37
N PHE A 188 6.22 -10.70 -5.53
CA PHE A 188 5.67 -10.35 -6.84
C PHE A 188 6.73 -9.76 -7.78
N TRP A 189 7.66 -8.95 -7.28
CA TRP A 189 8.77 -8.42 -8.07
C TRP A 189 9.70 -9.55 -8.55
N TYR A 190 10.01 -10.51 -7.69
CA TYR A 190 10.84 -11.65 -8.06
C TYR A 190 10.21 -12.50 -9.17
N LEU A 191 8.89 -12.72 -9.08
CA LEU A 191 8.15 -13.55 -10.06
C LEU A 191 7.88 -12.82 -11.39
N TYR A 192 7.50 -11.55 -11.35
CA TYR A 192 6.99 -10.83 -12.53
C TYR A 192 7.81 -9.59 -12.92
N GLY A 193 8.44 -8.91 -11.96
CA GLY A 193 9.13 -7.64 -12.19
C GLY A 193 10.52 -7.76 -12.82
N ARG A 194 11.24 -8.87 -12.59
CA ARG A 194 12.64 -9.02 -13.02
C ARG A 194 12.83 -9.05 -14.54
N HIS A 195 11.86 -9.56 -15.30
CA HIS A 195 11.96 -9.67 -16.76
C HIS A 195 11.67 -8.35 -17.48
N GLU A 196 10.88 -7.45 -16.88
CA GLU A 196 10.65 -6.12 -17.44
C GLU A 196 11.92 -5.26 -17.43
N GLU A 197 12.70 -5.31 -16.35
CA GLU A 197 13.99 -4.60 -16.28
C GLU A 197 14.95 -5.03 -17.40
N SER A 198 15.02 -6.34 -17.70
CA SER A 198 15.87 -6.84 -18.79
C SER A 198 15.41 -6.34 -20.15
N ARG A 199 14.09 -6.32 -20.41
CA ARG A 199 13.51 -5.85 -21.67
C ARG A 199 13.66 -4.34 -21.86
N GLU A 200 13.51 -3.54 -20.81
CA GLU A 200 13.73 -2.10 -20.86
C GLU A 200 15.20 -1.78 -21.14
N LYS A 201 16.13 -2.48 -20.48
CA LYS A 201 17.57 -2.35 -20.77
C LYS A 201 17.88 -2.71 -22.22
N GLU A 202 17.33 -3.82 -22.72
CA GLU A 202 17.54 -4.26 -24.10
C GLU A 202 16.97 -3.25 -25.12
N LYS A 203 15.81 -2.65 -24.85
CA LYS A 203 15.26 -1.55 -25.68
C LYS A 203 16.13 -0.29 -25.66
N SER A 204 16.64 0.12 -24.48
CA SER A 204 17.54 1.28 -24.40
C SER A 204 18.85 1.03 -25.17
N LEU A 205 19.46 -0.14 -25.01
CA LEU A 205 20.66 -0.56 -25.72
C LEU A 205 20.46 -0.72 -27.23
N GLY A 206 19.23 -1.01 -27.69
CA GLY A 206 18.88 -1.05 -29.10
C GLY A 206 18.74 0.34 -29.70
N SER A 207 18.06 1.26 -29.00
CA SER A 207 17.92 2.66 -29.39
C SER A 207 19.27 3.37 -29.50
N ASP A 208 20.13 3.21 -28.49
CA ASP A 208 21.46 3.84 -28.48
C ASP A 208 22.31 3.36 -29.68
N ARG A 209 22.17 2.10 -30.09
CA ARG A 209 22.88 1.55 -31.27
C ARG A 209 22.34 2.08 -32.59
N GLU A 210 21.02 2.28 -32.71
CA GLU A 210 20.43 2.88 -33.91
C GLU A 210 20.85 4.34 -34.06
N ASP A 211 20.87 5.10 -32.96
CA ASP A 211 21.33 6.50 -32.94
C ASP A 211 22.82 6.61 -33.28
N ASP A 212 23.69 5.77 -32.70
CA ASP A 212 25.13 5.74 -33.04
C ASP A 212 25.36 5.40 -34.53
N HIS A 213 24.60 4.45 -35.08
CA HIS A 213 24.73 4.05 -36.48
C HIS A 213 24.27 5.17 -37.44
N ALA A 214 23.17 5.86 -37.11
CA ALA A 214 22.69 7.01 -37.89
C ALA A 214 23.68 8.18 -37.85
N THR A 215 24.33 8.40 -36.71
CA THR A 215 25.34 9.45 -36.52
C THR A 215 26.59 9.16 -37.35
N MET A 216 27.07 7.90 -37.34
CA MET A 216 28.20 7.46 -38.17
C MET A 216 27.92 7.59 -39.68
N GLU A 217 26.71 7.25 -40.15
CA GLU A 217 26.34 7.41 -41.55
C GLU A 217 26.36 8.89 -41.98
N MET A 218 25.85 9.78 -41.12
CA MET A 218 25.87 11.22 -41.37
C MET A 218 27.29 11.78 -41.43
N GLU A 219 28.18 11.39 -40.50
CA GLU A 219 29.59 11.79 -40.52
C GLU A 219 30.31 11.32 -41.79
N ALA A 220 30.08 10.08 -42.23
CA ALA A 220 30.66 9.55 -43.46
C ALA A 220 30.19 10.32 -44.72
N VAL A 221 28.92 10.77 -44.75
CA VAL A 221 28.40 11.62 -45.84
C VAL A 221 29.03 13.01 -45.80
N CYS A 222 29.12 13.64 -44.61
CA CYS A 222 29.77 14.94 -44.44
C CYS A 222 31.25 14.89 -44.87
N GLN A 223 31.98 13.83 -44.52
CA GLN A 223 33.38 13.67 -44.90
C GLN A 223 33.56 13.50 -46.41
N LYS A 224 32.71 12.71 -47.09
CA LYS A 224 32.70 12.62 -48.55
C LYS A 224 32.41 13.95 -49.25
N LEU A 225 31.50 14.76 -48.69
CA LEU A 225 31.21 16.11 -49.20
C LEU A 225 32.39 17.06 -49.00
N PHE A 226 33.10 16.94 -47.87
CA PHE A 226 34.29 17.74 -47.57
C PHE A 226 35.45 17.39 -48.52
N GLU A 227 35.69 16.10 -48.77
CA GLU A 227 36.70 15.63 -49.74
C GLU A 227 36.36 16.03 -51.18
N ALA A 228 35.07 16.02 -51.55
CA ALA A 228 34.62 16.43 -52.89
C ALA A 228 34.74 17.94 -53.13
N THR A 229 34.81 18.76 -52.08
CA THR A 229 34.94 20.23 -52.17
C THR A 229 36.37 20.72 -52.00
N SER A 230 37.29 19.89 -51.50
CA SER A 230 38.74 20.15 -51.55
C SER A 230 39.33 19.86 -52.93
N LEU A 231 39.10 20.75 -53.90
CA LEU A 231 39.86 20.73 -55.15
C LEU A 231 41.31 21.17 -54.89
N PRO A 232 42.30 20.49 -55.49
CA PRO A 232 43.71 20.86 -55.34
C PRO A 232 43.94 22.24 -55.95
N ARG A 233 44.57 23.14 -55.18
CA ARG A 233 45.16 24.38 -55.71
C ARG A 233 46.46 24.06 -56.44
#